data_AF-A0A450TWE9-F1
#
_entry.id   AF-A0A450TWE9-F1
#
_cell.length_a   1.000
_cell.length_b   1.000
_cell.length_c   1.000
_cell.angle_alpha   90.00
_cell.angle_beta   90.00
_cell.angle_gamma   90.00
#
_symmetry.space_group_name_H-M   'P 1'
#
loop_
_entity.id
_entity.type
_entity.pdbx_description
1 polymer ?
#
loop_
_entity_poly.entity_id
_entity_poly.type
_entity_poly.pdbx_seq_one_letter_code
_entity_poly.pdbx_strand_id
1 'polypeptide(L)'
;MGKNAIDATLEGIRRLRTRPFLYKLYLELYGFFERELETLPPGPRLELGSGGGFLGERIPGLITSDIVALPTVDLVASAMALPFRGGELSAICMMNVLHHMSDVSAFFDEAGRCLMPGGKMVIVIIGNPAGWIASN
;
A
#
# COMPACT_ATOMS: atom_id res chain seq x y z
N MET A 1 -4.54 22.91 -1.94
CA MET A 1 -4.12 21.81 -2.84
C MET A 1 -5.26 20.77 -3.05
N GLY A 2 -6.54 21.15 -2.94
CA GLY A 2 -7.54 20.25 -2.30
C GLY A 2 -8.79 19.80 -3.07
N LYS A 3 -8.90 19.95 -4.40
CA LYS A 3 -9.97 19.31 -5.19
C LYS A 3 -9.41 18.52 -6.38
N ASN A 4 -8.56 19.18 -7.18
CA ASN A 4 -7.98 18.58 -8.37
C ASN A 4 -7.19 17.28 -8.13
N ALA A 5 -6.52 17.14 -6.97
CA ALA A 5 -5.75 15.93 -6.65
C ALA A 5 -6.66 14.74 -6.30
N ILE A 6 -7.73 14.98 -5.52
CA ILE A 6 -8.72 13.95 -5.17
C ILE A 6 -9.46 13.52 -6.45
N ASP A 7 -9.91 14.49 -7.25
CA ASP A 7 -10.59 14.22 -8.52
C ASP A 7 -9.69 13.43 -9.49
N ALA A 8 -8.39 13.74 -9.54
CA ALA A 8 -7.42 12.99 -10.34
C ALA A 8 -7.25 11.55 -9.86
N THR A 9 -7.20 11.32 -8.54
CA THR A 9 -7.16 9.97 -7.97
C THR A 9 -8.42 9.18 -8.30
N LEU A 10 -9.60 9.79 -8.15
CA LEU A 10 -10.89 9.15 -8.47
C LEU A 10 -11.01 8.82 -9.97
N GLU A 11 -10.56 9.71 -10.85
CA GLU A 11 -10.49 9.45 -12.28
C GLU A 11 -9.46 8.34 -12.60
N GLY A 12 -8.36 8.27 -11.85
CA GLY A 12 -7.40 7.17 -11.89
C GLY A 12 -8.06 5.81 -11.60
N ILE A 13 -8.89 5.72 -10.55
CA ILE A 13 -9.69 4.53 -10.21
C ILE A 13 -10.56 4.13 -11.40
N ARG A 14 -11.29 5.09 -11.98
CA ARG A 14 -12.18 4.84 -13.12
C ARG A 14 -11.40 4.30 -14.31
N ARG A 15 -10.25 4.87 -14.64
CA ARG A 15 -9.40 4.41 -15.75
C ARG A 15 -8.84 3.02 -15.52
N LEU A 16 -8.43 2.73 -14.30
CA LEU A 16 -7.95 1.42 -13.91
C LEU A 16 -9.03 0.35 -14.17
N ARG A 17 -10.26 0.59 -13.71
CA ARG A 17 -11.36 -0.37 -13.84
C ARG A 17 -11.91 -0.49 -15.26
N THR A 18 -11.90 0.59 -16.01
CA THR A 18 -12.46 0.62 -17.38
C THR A 18 -11.50 0.09 -18.45
N ARG A 19 -10.21 -0.06 -18.15
CA ARG A 19 -9.20 -0.60 -19.08
C ARG A 19 -8.93 -2.08 -18.80
N PRO A 20 -9.43 -3.02 -19.62
CA PRO A 20 -9.39 -4.46 -19.31
C PRO A 20 -7.98 -5.00 -19.05
N PHE A 21 -6.99 -4.57 -19.84
CA PHE A 21 -5.60 -4.97 -19.64
C PHE A 21 -5.04 -4.51 -18.29
N LEU A 22 -5.24 -3.24 -17.95
CA LEU A 22 -4.72 -2.67 -16.70
C LEU A 22 -5.43 -3.29 -15.48
N TYR A 23 -6.74 -3.47 -15.56
CA TYR A 23 -7.51 -4.15 -14.53
C TYR A 23 -7.01 -5.58 -14.31
N LYS A 24 -6.81 -6.36 -15.38
CA LYS A 24 -6.29 -7.72 -15.31
C LYS A 24 -4.87 -7.77 -14.72
N LEU A 25 -3.99 -6.86 -15.14
CA LEU A 25 -2.64 -6.75 -14.57
C LEU A 25 -2.69 -6.51 -13.06
N TYR A 26 -3.54 -5.59 -12.60
CA TYR A 26 -3.70 -5.33 -11.17
C TYR A 26 -4.25 -6.54 -10.42
N LEU A 27 -5.21 -7.28 -10.98
CA LEU A 27 -5.68 -8.54 -10.38
C LEU A 27 -4.55 -9.56 -10.23
N GLU A 28 -3.70 -9.72 -11.24
CA GLU A 28 -2.54 -10.63 -11.19
C GLU A 28 -1.55 -10.21 -10.09
N LEU A 29 -1.25 -8.92 -9.99
CA LEU A 29 -0.37 -8.39 -8.94
C LEU A 29 -0.99 -8.48 -7.55
N TYR A 30 -2.29 -8.27 -7.41
CA TYR A 30 -3.01 -8.45 -6.15
C TYR A 30 -2.97 -9.91 -5.67
N GLY A 31 -2.97 -10.87 -6.60
CA GLY A 31 -2.75 -12.28 -6.26
C GLY A 31 -1.41 -12.54 -5.57
N PHE A 32 -0.39 -11.70 -5.75
CA PHE A 32 0.86 -11.80 -4.98
C PHE A 32 0.66 -11.44 -3.51
N PHE A 33 -0.07 -10.35 -3.23
CA PHE A 33 -0.41 -9.98 -1.85
C PHE A 33 -1.23 -11.06 -1.17
N GLU A 34 -2.27 -11.59 -1.84
CA GLU A 34 -3.10 -12.66 -1.27
C GLU A 34 -2.26 -13.85 -0.79
N ARG A 35 -1.35 -14.35 -1.65
CA ARG A 35 -0.46 -15.46 -1.32
C ARG A 35 0.50 -15.15 -0.16
N GLU A 36 1.12 -13.97 -0.16
CA GLU A 36 2.06 -13.62 0.91
C GLU A 36 1.35 -13.47 2.26
N LEU A 37 0.11 -13.00 2.27
CA LEU A 37 -0.69 -12.76 3.47
C LEU A 37 -1.34 -14.03 4.05
N GLU A 38 -1.54 -15.08 3.25
CA GLU A 38 -2.11 -16.36 3.72
C GLU A 38 -1.28 -17.03 4.82
N THR A 39 0.04 -16.85 4.77
CA THR A 39 0.99 -17.53 5.68
C THR A 39 1.29 -16.74 6.96
N LEU A 40 0.71 -15.55 7.11
CA LEU A 40 1.04 -14.63 8.20
C LEU A 40 0.23 -14.93 9.47
N PRO A 41 0.77 -14.55 10.65
CA PRO A 41 0.00 -14.59 11.88
C PRO A 41 -1.32 -13.81 11.74
N PRO A 42 -2.37 -14.21 12.46
CA PRO A 42 -3.60 -13.44 12.49
C PRO A 42 -3.35 -12.07 13.12
N GLY A 43 -3.99 -11.04 12.58
CA GLY A 43 -3.90 -9.68 13.12
C GLY A 43 -4.28 -8.64 12.06
N PRO A 44 -4.40 -7.36 12.45
CA PRO A 44 -4.68 -6.26 11.53
C PRO A 44 -3.68 -6.20 10.38
N ARG A 45 -4.16 -5.83 9.19
CA ARG A 45 -3.37 -5.67 7.97
C ARG A 45 -3.62 -4.28 7.42
N LEU A 46 -2.57 -3.56 7.06
CA LEU A 46 -2.63 -2.20 6.55
C LEU A 46 -2.25 -2.18 5.07
N GLU A 47 -3.06 -1.56 4.22
CA GLU A 47 -2.61 -1.05 2.93
C GLU A 47 -2.20 0.41 3.12
N LEU A 48 -0.99 0.74 2.67
CA LEU A 48 -0.45 2.09 2.75
C LEU A 48 -0.35 2.69 1.36
N GLY A 49 -0.92 3.88 1.18
CA GLY A 49 -1.05 4.57 -0.11
C GLY A 49 -2.04 3.87 -1.03
N SER A 50 -3.23 3.55 -0.51
CA SER A 50 -4.32 2.90 -1.25
C SER A 50 -4.74 3.70 -2.49
N GLY A 51 -4.62 5.03 -2.46
CA GLY A 51 -4.82 5.91 -3.62
C GLY A 51 -6.03 5.52 -4.47
N GLY A 52 -5.75 5.16 -5.73
CA GLY A 52 -6.75 4.70 -6.69
C GLY A 52 -6.84 3.18 -6.87
N GLY A 53 -6.25 2.42 -5.95
CA GLY A 53 -6.28 0.96 -5.92
C GLY A 53 -7.63 0.40 -5.47
N PHE A 54 -7.68 -0.93 -5.39
CA PHE A 54 -8.85 -1.69 -4.95
C PHE A 54 -8.44 -3.01 -4.30
N LEU A 55 -7.24 -3.03 -3.70
CA LEU A 55 -6.70 -4.22 -3.04
C LEU A 55 -7.57 -4.62 -1.83
N GLY A 56 -8.15 -3.65 -1.12
CA GLY A 56 -9.10 -3.90 -0.02
C GLY A 56 -10.35 -4.69 -0.44
N GLU A 57 -10.75 -4.67 -1.72
CA GLU A 57 -11.85 -5.50 -2.23
C GLU A 57 -11.45 -6.98 -2.38
N ARG A 58 -10.15 -7.27 -2.47
CA ARG A 58 -9.58 -8.61 -2.63
C ARG A 58 -9.24 -9.25 -1.30
N ILE A 59 -8.81 -8.46 -0.31
CA ILE A 59 -8.34 -8.95 0.99
C ILE A 59 -9.32 -8.48 2.08
N PRO A 60 -10.20 -9.37 2.57
CA PRO A 60 -11.13 -9.04 3.64
C PRO A 60 -10.42 -8.53 4.90
N GLY A 61 -10.90 -7.42 5.45
CA GLY A 61 -10.36 -6.82 6.68
C GLY A 61 -9.04 -6.08 6.50
N LEU A 62 -8.60 -5.84 5.26
CA LEU A 62 -7.47 -4.94 4.98
C LEU A 62 -7.89 -3.50 5.29
N ILE A 63 -7.16 -2.85 6.21
CA ILE A 63 -7.35 -1.43 6.54
C ILE A 63 -6.68 -0.61 5.45
N THR A 64 -7.47 0.13 4.67
CA THR A 64 -6.96 0.98 3.59
C THR A 64 -6.53 2.34 4.13
N SER A 65 -5.39 2.86 3.67
CA SER A 65 -4.88 4.14 4.16
C SER A 65 -4.16 4.97 3.11
N ASP A 66 -4.22 6.29 3.27
CA ASP A 66 -3.48 7.25 2.44
C ASP A 66 -3.14 8.51 3.26
N ILE A 67 -2.14 9.27 2.84
CA ILE A 67 -1.84 10.58 3.45
C ILE A 67 -2.85 11.64 3.01
N VAL A 68 -3.49 11.43 1.85
CA VAL A 68 -4.58 12.26 1.35
C VAL A 68 -5.91 11.71 1.87
N ALA A 69 -6.77 12.60 2.37
CA ALA A 69 -8.13 12.23 2.73
C ALA A 69 -8.96 11.86 1.49
N LEU A 70 -9.15 10.56 1.27
CA LEU A 70 -9.95 10.01 0.17
C LEU A 70 -11.23 9.37 0.73
N PRO A 71 -12.36 9.45 0.02
CA PRO A 71 -13.60 8.80 0.45
C PRO A 71 -13.53 7.26 0.38
N THR A 72 -12.47 6.71 -0.23
CA THR A 72 -12.26 5.29 -0.48
C THR A 72 -11.29 4.64 0.51
N VAL A 73 -10.78 5.38 1.50
CA VAL A 73 -9.84 4.85 2.51
C VAL A 73 -10.44 4.86 3.91
N ASP A 74 -10.09 3.85 4.69
CA ASP A 74 -10.53 3.71 6.09
C ASP A 74 -9.77 4.66 7.03
N LEU A 75 -8.52 4.98 6.69
CA LEU A 75 -7.60 5.71 7.55
C LEU A 75 -6.79 6.76 6.79
N VAL A 76 -6.71 7.98 7.32
CA VAL A 76 -5.78 9.01 6.84
C VAL A 76 -4.56 9.04 7.74
N ALA A 77 -3.40 8.67 7.23
CA ALA A 77 -2.18 8.52 8.03
C ALA A 77 -0.89 8.81 7.24
N SER A 78 0.13 9.29 7.95
CA SER A 78 1.48 9.40 7.41
C SER A 78 2.22 8.07 7.60
N ALA A 79 2.94 7.64 6.56
CA ALA A 79 3.79 6.45 6.63
C ALA A 79 4.95 6.57 7.62
N MET A 80 5.30 7.81 8.01
CA MET A 80 6.38 8.11 8.96
C MET A 80 5.88 8.16 10.41
N ALA A 81 4.56 8.13 10.63
CA ALA A 81 3.95 8.15 11.96
C ALA A 81 2.58 7.46 11.90
N LEU A 82 2.60 6.14 11.93
CA LEU A 82 1.45 5.27 11.80
C LEU A 82 0.68 5.19 13.13
N PRO A 83 -0.66 5.30 13.11
CA PRO A 83 -1.49 5.32 14.32
C PRO A 83 -1.74 3.90 14.89
N PHE A 84 -0.70 3.05 14.85
CA PHE A 84 -0.72 1.68 15.37
C PHE A 84 0.30 1.55 16.51
N ARG A 85 -0.03 0.74 17.51
CA ARG A 85 0.91 0.41 18.60
C ARG A 85 2.05 -0.46 18.07
N GLY A 86 3.13 -0.53 18.83
CA GLY A 86 4.25 -1.40 18.48
C GLY A 86 3.82 -2.86 18.40
N GLY A 87 4.18 -3.57 17.33
CA GLY A 87 3.83 -4.97 17.12
C GLY A 87 2.33 -5.26 16.92
N GLU A 88 1.54 -4.29 16.45
CA GLU A 88 0.10 -4.47 16.23
C GLU A 88 -0.23 -5.11 14.88
N LEU A 89 0.55 -4.79 13.84
CA LEU A 89 0.23 -5.16 12.46
C LEU A 89 0.80 -6.53 12.11
N SER A 90 -0.03 -7.40 11.55
CA SER A 90 0.44 -8.64 10.90
C SER A 90 1.04 -8.35 9.52
N ALA A 91 0.56 -7.31 8.83
CA ALA A 91 1.11 -6.93 7.54
C ALA A 91 0.99 -5.43 7.22
N ILE A 92 1.92 -4.96 6.39
CA ILE A 92 1.87 -3.67 5.69
C ILE A 92 2.03 -3.94 4.19
N CYS A 93 1.05 -3.54 3.38
CA CYS A 93 1.01 -3.74 1.93
C CYS A 93 1.18 -2.41 1.20
N MET A 94 2.00 -2.39 0.15
CA MET A 94 2.21 -1.20 -0.69
C MET A 94 2.25 -1.57 -2.17
N MET A 95 1.38 -0.95 -2.98
CA MET A 95 1.39 -1.05 -4.43
C MET A 95 1.85 0.28 -5.03
N ASN A 96 3.05 0.33 -5.62
CA ASN A 96 3.60 1.53 -6.26
C ASN A 96 3.67 2.76 -5.34
N VAL A 97 3.97 2.59 -4.04
CA VAL A 97 3.97 3.72 -3.09
C VAL A 97 5.38 4.16 -2.69
N LEU A 98 6.32 3.22 -2.56
CA LEU A 98 7.65 3.47 -1.95
C LEU A 98 8.40 4.69 -2.50
N HIS A 99 8.26 4.98 -3.79
CA HIS A 99 8.95 6.09 -4.46
C HIS A 99 8.38 7.49 -4.12
N HIS A 100 7.25 7.55 -3.42
CA HIS A 100 6.67 8.80 -2.90
C HIS A 100 7.21 9.17 -1.52
N MET A 101 7.92 8.27 -0.84
CA MET A 101 8.43 8.51 0.50
C MET A 101 9.55 9.56 0.46
N SER A 102 9.35 10.64 1.22
CA SER A 102 10.37 11.68 1.40
C SER A 102 11.56 11.22 2.24
N ASP A 103 11.31 10.32 3.19
CA ASP A 103 12.32 9.67 4.02
C ASP A 103 11.99 8.17 4.12
N VAL A 104 12.74 7.38 3.35
CA VAL A 104 12.55 5.92 3.27
C VAL A 104 13.05 5.23 4.55
N SER A 105 14.07 5.78 5.22
CA SER A 105 14.61 5.20 6.45
C SER A 105 13.60 5.34 7.59
N ALA A 106 13.08 6.56 7.79
CA ALA A 106 12.07 6.82 8.81
C ALA A 106 10.80 5.97 8.59
N PHE A 107 10.41 5.75 7.33
CA PHE A 107 9.33 4.84 6.99
C PHE A 107 9.62 3.40 7.42
N PHE A 108 10.79 2.86 7.09
CA PHE A 108 11.12 1.47 7.46
C PHE A 108 11.23 1.28 8.97
N ASP A 109 11.77 2.26 9.70
CA ASP A 109 11.80 2.25 11.16
C ASP A 109 10.39 2.21 11.75
N GLU A 110 9.49 3.07 11.27
CA GLU A 110 8.12 3.15 11.74
C GLU A 110 7.30 1.90 11.39
N ALA A 111 7.47 1.38 10.18
CA ALA A 111 6.83 0.14 9.77
C ALA A 111 7.35 -1.05 10.58
N GLY A 112 8.66 -1.11 10.84
CA GLY A 112 9.29 -2.12 11.69
C GLY A 112 8.76 -2.07 13.12
N ARG A 113 8.56 -0.86 13.68
CA ARG A 113 7.92 -0.67 14.99
C ARG A 113 6.51 -1.25 15.01
N CYS A 114 5.70 -0.99 13.97
CA CYS A 114 4.30 -1.40 13.93
C CYS A 114 4.11 -2.91 13.67
N LEU A 115 5.04 -3.55 12.97
CA LEU A 115 4.95 -4.97 12.63
C LEU A 115 5.18 -5.86 13.85
N MET A 116 4.30 -6.84 14.00
CA MET A 116 4.45 -7.89 15.01
C MET A 116 5.54 -8.90 14.63
N PRO A 117 6.09 -9.67 15.59
CA PRO A 117 6.98 -10.78 15.26
C PRO A 117 6.34 -11.74 14.27
N GLY A 118 7.01 -12.01 13.15
CA GLY A 118 6.50 -12.85 12.06
C GLY A 118 5.56 -12.13 11.08
N GLY A 119 5.22 -10.87 11.33
CA GLY A 119 4.54 -10.02 10.36
C GLY A 119 5.46 -9.63 9.20
N LYS A 120 4.86 -9.24 8.06
CA LYS A 120 5.62 -8.88 6.86
C LYS A 120 5.20 -7.54 6.28
N MET A 121 6.17 -6.84 5.70
CA MET A 121 5.91 -5.82 4.71
C MET A 121 5.95 -6.44 3.31
N VAL A 122 4.89 -6.22 2.52
CA VAL A 122 4.79 -6.72 1.14
C VAL A 122 4.74 -5.50 0.21
N ILE A 123 5.74 -5.38 -0.66
CA ILE A 123 5.89 -4.24 -1.57
C ILE A 123 5.87 -4.76 -3.00
N VAL A 124 4.99 -4.20 -3.83
CA VAL A 124 4.96 -4.44 -5.27
C VAL A 124 5.18 -3.13 -6.00
N ILE A 125 6.17 -3.10 -6.90
CA ILE A 125 6.50 -1.95 -7.73
C ILE A 125 6.45 -2.38 -9.19
N ILE A 126 5.66 -1.67 -10.00
CA ILE A 126 5.61 -1.80 -11.45
C ILE A 126 6.63 -0.81 -12.03
N GLY A 127 7.77 -1.33 -12.48
CA GLY A 127 8.85 -0.51 -13.04
C GLY A 127 9.85 -1.35 -13.83
N ASN A 128 10.66 -0.67 -14.65
CA ASN A 128 11.72 -1.30 -15.45
C ASN A 128 12.84 -1.82 -14.52
N PRO A 129 13.38 -3.05 -14.67
CA PRO A 129 14.48 -3.57 -13.83
C PRO A 129 15.81 -2.77 -13.93
N ALA A 130 15.89 -1.74 -14.77
CA ALA A 130 17.06 -0.88 -14.91
C ALA A 130 16.86 0.42 -14.12
N GLY A 131 17.46 0.55 -12.92
CA GLY A 131 17.55 1.86 -12.29
C GLY A 131 17.83 1.97 -10.80
N TRP A 132 18.50 1.00 -10.17
CA TRP A 132 19.23 1.25 -8.92
C TRP A 132 20.61 0.61 -9.04
N ILE A 133 21.62 1.40 -9.41
CA ILE A 133 23.03 1.05 -9.19
C ILE A 133 23.47 1.87 -7.99
N ALA A 134 23.57 1.23 -6.83
CA ALA A 134 24.32 1.74 -5.70
C ALA A 134 25.71 1.09 -5.76
N SER A 135 26.75 1.88 -5.97
CA SER A 135 28.14 1.47 -5.72
C SER A 135 28.58 2.04 -4.37
N ASN A 136 29.31 1.23 -3.60
CA ASN A 136 29.97 1.66 -2.36
C ASN A 136 30.95 2.82 -2.58
#